data_AF-G4FMQ5-F1
#
_entry.id   AF-G4FMQ5-F1
#
_cell.length_a   1.000
_cell.length_b   1.000
_cell.length_c   1.000
_cell.angle_alpha   90.00
_cell.angle_beta   90.00
_cell.angle_gamma   90.00
#
_symmetry.space_group_name_H-M   'P 1'
#
loop_
_entity.id
_entity.type
_entity.pdbx_description
1 polymer ?
#
loop_
_entity_poly.entity_id
_entity_poly.type
_entity_poly.pdbx_seq_one_letter_code
_entity_poly.pdbx_strand_id
1 'polypeptide(L)'
;MSAVQCPYVPGGFLDVTSTKPPGYRPAKTSRIELRATEDDRDLLDRAAAALGTDRSSFLLSQGRLAAQRVLADRQHVLLDADAQQEWERINSRPARSLPGLTRLLERPSPFAKPAADQPQP
;
A
#
# COMPACT_ATOMS: atom_id res chain seq x y z
N MET A 1 -29.23 27.82 20.01
CA MET A 1 -29.61 26.42 19.71
C MET A 1 -30.12 26.38 18.28
N SER A 2 -29.29 25.96 17.32
CA SER A 2 -29.78 25.68 15.97
C SER A 2 -29.05 24.44 15.47
N ALA A 3 -29.80 23.35 15.38
CA ALA A 3 -29.34 22.11 14.79
C ALA A 3 -29.25 22.31 13.28
N VAL A 4 -28.04 22.31 12.73
CA VAL A 4 -27.87 22.14 11.29
C VAL A 4 -28.03 20.64 11.02
N GLN A 5 -29.27 20.27 10.72
CA GLN A 5 -29.63 19.01 10.13
C GLN A 5 -28.92 18.93 8.76
N CYS A 6 -27.76 18.28 8.71
CA CYS A 6 -27.21 17.84 7.43
C CYS A 6 -28.10 16.68 6.94
N PRO A 7 -28.76 16.78 5.78
CA PRO A 7 -29.38 15.61 5.18
C PRO A 7 -28.24 14.68 4.77
N TYR A 8 -28.01 13.68 5.61
CA TYR A 8 -27.26 12.49 5.25
C TYR A 8 -27.97 11.87 4.04
N VAL A 9 -27.40 12.09 2.85
CA VAL A 9 -27.68 11.24 1.70
C VAL A 9 -27.05 9.90 2.03
N PRO A 10 -27.81 8.78 2.07
CA PRO A 10 -27.22 7.46 2.15
C PRO A 10 -26.65 7.11 0.77
N GLY A 11 -25.66 7.89 0.31
CA GLY A 11 -24.72 7.42 -0.68
C GLY A 11 -23.84 6.46 0.06
N GLY A 12 -24.08 5.16 -0.15
CA GLY A 12 -23.40 4.07 0.52
C GLY A 12 -21.94 4.39 0.71
N PHE A 13 -21.48 4.26 1.95
CA PHE A 13 -20.09 3.89 2.20
C PHE A 13 -19.85 2.75 1.22
N LEU A 14 -19.18 3.06 0.10
CA LEU A 14 -18.81 2.05 -0.87
C LEU A 14 -18.12 1.02 -0.02
N ASP A 15 -18.74 -0.14 -0.04
CA ASP A 15 -18.31 -1.29 0.67
C ASP A 15 -16.82 -1.44 0.40
N VAL A 16 -15.97 -1.06 1.36
CA VAL A 16 -14.56 -1.48 1.38
C VAL A 16 -14.51 -2.94 1.84
N THR A 17 -15.56 -3.74 1.61
CA THR A 17 -15.30 -5.09 1.15
C THR A 17 -14.64 -4.97 -0.22
N SER A 18 -13.30 -4.99 -0.19
CA SER A 18 -12.61 -5.70 -1.26
C SER A 18 -13.12 -7.15 -1.20
N THR A 19 -14.29 -7.40 -1.81
CA THR A 19 -14.77 -8.74 -2.16
C THR A 19 -13.95 -9.21 -3.35
N LYS A 20 -12.63 -9.22 -3.17
CA LYS A 20 -11.73 -10.02 -3.98
C LYS A 20 -11.96 -11.45 -3.49
N PRO A 21 -12.62 -12.34 -4.26
CA PRO A 21 -12.92 -13.67 -3.78
C PRO A 21 -11.61 -14.37 -3.38
N PRO A 22 -11.63 -15.21 -2.33
CA PRO A 22 -10.45 -15.98 -1.95
C PRO A 22 -10.02 -16.81 -3.17
N GLY A 23 -8.86 -16.46 -3.74
CA GLY A 23 -8.34 -17.07 -4.97
C GLY A 23 -8.36 -16.20 -6.23
N TYR A 24 -8.83 -14.94 -6.20
CA TYR A 24 -8.74 -14.05 -7.36
C TYR A 24 -7.29 -13.71 -7.70
N ARG A 25 -6.72 -14.45 -8.65
CA ARG A 25 -5.53 -14.04 -9.37
C ARG A 25 -6.01 -13.32 -10.63
N PRO A 26 -5.84 -11.98 -10.73
CA PRO A 26 -6.19 -11.28 -11.95
C PRO A 26 -5.45 -11.92 -13.12
N ALA A 27 -6.15 -12.11 -14.23
CA ALA A 27 -5.56 -12.67 -15.44
C ALA A 27 -4.39 -11.77 -15.90
N LYS A 28 -3.25 -12.38 -16.23
CA LYS A 28 -2.07 -11.67 -16.74
C LYS A 28 -2.28 -11.34 -18.22
N THR A 29 -3.08 -10.32 -18.51
CA THR A 29 -3.50 -9.96 -19.89
C THR A 29 -2.56 -8.97 -20.58
N SER A 30 -1.81 -8.17 -19.81
CA SER A 30 -0.87 -7.18 -20.35
C SER A 30 0.50 -7.80 -20.64
N ARG A 31 1.07 -7.45 -21.80
CA ARG A 31 2.39 -7.91 -22.25
C ARG A 31 3.46 -6.85 -22.00
N ILE A 32 4.63 -7.27 -21.53
CA ILE A 32 5.82 -6.43 -21.32
C ILE A 32 6.96 -7.05 -22.13
N GLU A 33 7.49 -6.31 -23.09
CA GLU A 33 8.61 -6.75 -23.94
C GLU A 33 9.91 -6.12 -23.45
N LEU A 34 10.96 -6.93 -23.27
CA LEU A 34 12.27 -6.49 -22.79
C LEU A 34 13.37 -7.05 -23.68
N ARG A 35 14.36 -6.22 -24.01
CA ARG A 35 15.61 -6.64 -24.61
C ARG A 35 16.69 -6.64 -23.52
N ALA A 36 17.52 -7.68 -23.51
CA ALA A 36 18.60 -7.85 -22.57
C ALA A 36 19.80 -8.47 -23.30
N THR A 37 20.99 -8.25 -22.75
CA THR A 37 22.21 -8.93 -23.22
C THR A 37 22.13 -10.44 -22.90
N GLU A 38 23.07 -11.22 -23.41
CA GLU A 38 23.20 -12.64 -23.03
C GLU A 38 23.55 -12.78 -21.55
N ASP A 39 24.53 -12.00 -21.09
CA ASP A 39 25.00 -12.02 -19.70
C ASP A 39 23.88 -11.67 -18.72
N ASP A 40 23.07 -10.66 -19.03
CA ASP A 40 21.91 -10.29 -18.21
C ASP A 40 20.88 -11.42 -18.17
N ARG A 41 20.64 -12.09 -19.31
CA ARG A 41 19.71 -13.20 -19.38
C ARG A 41 20.17 -14.37 -18.51
N ASP A 42 21.44 -14.76 -18.63
CA ASP A 42 22.03 -15.86 -17.87
C ASP A 42 22.04 -15.57 -16.37
N LEU A 43 22.30 -14.31 -15.98
CA LEU A 43 22.20 -13.88 -14.59
C LEU A 43 20.77 -14.00 -14.06
N LEU A 44 19.79 -13.51 -14.82
CA LEU A 44 18.37 -13.54 -14.44
C LEU A 44 17.81 -14.97 -14.37
N ASP A 45 18.19 -15.83 -15.31
CA ASP A 45 17.77 -17.24 -15.34
C ASP A 45 18.34 -18.00 -14.12
N ARG A 46 19.62 -17.78 -13.76
CA ARG A 46 20.20 -18.36 -12.54
C ARG A 46 19.51 -17.86 -11.27
N ALA A 47 19.20 -16.58 -11.18
CA ALA A 47 18.48 -16.01 -10.04
C ALA A 47 17.07 -16.59 -9.90
N ALA A 48 16.35 -16.76 -11.02
CA ALA A 48 15.04 -17.38 -11.05
C ALA A 48 15.11 -18.85 -10.62
N ALA A 49 16.10 -19.60 -11.13
CA ALA A 49 16.33 -20.99 -10.77
C ALA A 49 16.64 -21.17 -9.27
N ALA A 50 17.48 -20.31 -8.71
CA ALA A 50 17.82 -20.33 -7.28
C ALA A 50 16.59 -20.11 -6.37
N LEU A 51 15.56 -19.44 -6.88
CA LEU A 51 14.28 -19.20 -6.19
C LEU A 51 13.17 -20.17 -6.61
N GLY A 52 13.47 -21.17 -7.46
CA GLY A 52 12.50 -22.16 -7.94
C GLY A 52 11.36 -21.55 -8.77
N THR A 53 11.63 -20.47 -9.52
CA THR A 53 10.63 -19.80 -10.38
C THR A 53 11.14 -19.63 -11.80
N ASP A 54 10.26 -19.29 -12.74
CA ASP A 54 10.66 -18.94 -14.11
C ASP A 54 11.10 -17.46 -14.20
N ARG A 55 11.90 -17.14 -15.22
CA ARG A 55 12.44 -15.80 -15.45
C ARG A 55 11.37 -14.72 -15.51
N SER A 56 10.24 -14.97 -16.16
CA SER A 56 9.18 -13.97 -16.30
C SER A 56 8.51 -13.69 -14.96
N SER A 57 8.25 -14.73 -14.18
CA SER A 57 7.73 -14.61 -12.82
C SER A 57 8.71 -13.90 -11.88
N PHE A 58 10.00 -14.25 -11.95
CA PHE A 58 11.06 -13.57 -11.20
C PHE A 58 11.11 -12.07 -11.52
N LEU A 59 11.22 -11.72 -12.80
CA LEU A 59 11.29 -10.34 -13.27
C LEU A 59 10.06 -9.53 -12.87
N LEU A 60 8.86 -10.08 -13.04
CA LEU A 60 7.63 -9.40 -12.64
C LEU A 60 7.57 -9.18 -11.12
N SER A 61 8.02 -10.15 -10.33
CA SER A 61 8.07 -10.03 -8.87
C SER A 61 9.04 -8.96 -8.41
N GLN A 62 10.29 -9.02 -8.89
CA GLN A 62 11.32 -8.05 -8.55
C GLN A 62 11.00 -6.65 -9.08
N GLY A 63 10.49 -6.55 -10.31
CA GLY A 63 10.04 -5.29 -10.90
C GLY A 63 8.89 -4.66 -10.11
N ARG A 64 7.91 -5.46 -9.66
CA ARG A 64 6.84 -4.98 -8.77
C ARG A 64 7.40 -4.45 -7.45
N LEU A 65 8.27 -5.21 -6.81
CA LEU A 65 8.86 -4.81 -5.53
C LEU A 65 9.67 -3.52 -5.66
N ALA A 66 10.48 -3.42 -6.71
CA ALA A 66 11.25 -2.20 -7.02
C ALA A 66 10.33 -1.00 -7.29
N ALA A 67 9.28 -1.18 -8.11
CA ALA A 67 8.30 -0.14 -8.36
C ALA A 67 7.60 0.32 -7.07
N GLN A 68 7.19 -0.62 -6.21
CA GLN A 68 6.55 -0.30 -4.93
C GLN A 68 7.47 0.52 -4.02
N ARG A 69 8.76 0.18 -3.94
CA ARG A 69 9.75 0.95 -3.17
C ARG A 69 9.88 2.37 -3.72
N VAL A 70 10.09 2.50 -5.02
CA VAL A 70 10.19 3.82 -5.68
C VAL A 70 8.94 4.67 -5.43
N LEU A 71 7.76 4.06 -5.45
CA LEU A 71 6.50 4.75 -5.15
C LEU A 71 6.35 5.11 -3.66
N ALA A 72 6.78 4.23 -2.76
CA ALA A 72 6.72 4.45 -1.32
C ALA A 72 7.70 5.54 -0.85
N ASP A 73 8.86 5.65 -1.50
CA ASP A 73 9.88 6.66 -1.20
C ASP A 73 9.50 8.05 -1.73
N ARG A 74 8.39 8.19 -2.48
CA ARG A 74 7.93 9.50 -2.94
C ARG A 74 7.47 10.36 -1.78
N GLN A 75 8.14 11.50 -1.62
CA GLN A 75 7.83 12.46 -0.57
C GLN A 75 6.71 13.44 -0.93
N HIS A 76 6.40 13.59 -2.22
CA HIS A 76 5.42 14.56 -2.70
C HIS A 76 4.22 13.86 -3.36
N VAL A 77 3.03 14.27 -2.95
CA VAL A 77 1.76 13.96 -3.61
C VAL A 77 1.28 15.24 -4.29
N LEU A 78 1.30 15.25 -5.61
CA LEU A 78 0.74 16.35 -6.39
C LEU A 78 -0.77 16.13 -6.51
N LEU A 79 -1.54 17.12 -6.08
CA LEU A 79 -2.99 17.14 -6.21
C LEU A 79 -3.36 18.18 -7.27
N ASP A 80 -4.30 17.85 -8.15
CA ASP A 80 -4.99 18.87 -8.94
C ASP A 80 -5.96 19.66 -8.05
N ALA A 81 -6.59 20.70 -8.61
CA ALA A 81 -7.46 21.59 -7.85
C ALA A 81 -8.64 20.86 -7.18
N ASP A 82 -9.24 19.90 -7.88
CA ASP A 82 -10.38 19.14 -7.38
C ASP A 82 -9.96 18.20 -6.24
N ALA A 83 -8.83 17.50 -6.42
CA ALA A 83 -8.26 16.62 -5.40
C ALA A 83 -7.79 17.40 -4.15
N GLN A 84 -7.27 18.62 -4.34
CA GLN A 84 -6.90 19.51 -3.24
C GLN A 84 -8.14 19.92 -2.43
N GLN A 85 -9.21 20.37 -3.10
CA GLN A 85 -10.43 20.78 -2.43
C GLN A 85 -11.03 19.63 -1.60
N GLU A 86 -11.06 18.42 -2.16
CA GLU A 86 -11.56 17.24 -1.45
C GLU A 86 -10.68 16.86 -0.26
N TRP A 87 -9.35 16.98 -0.40
CA TRP A 87 -8.40 16.77 0.69
C TRP A 87 -8.66 17.72 1.87
N GLU A 88 -8.83 19.02 1.60
CA GLU A 88 -9.14 20.03 2.63
C GLU A 88 -10.51 19.76 3.28
N ARG A 89 -11.51 19.38 2.47
CA ARG A 89 -12.85 19.04 2.94
C ARG A 89 -12.85 17.80 3.85
N ILE A 90 -11.95 16.86 3.65
CA ILE A 90 -11.78 15.70 4.54
C ILE A 90 -11.06 16.11 5.83
N ASN A 91 -9.96 16.87 5.73
CA ASN A 91 -9.12 17.21 6.89
C ASN A 91 -9.71 18.28 7.81
N SER A 92 -10.67 19.08 7.33
CA SER A 92 -11.43 20.02 8.16
C SER A 92 -12.43 19.34 9.11
N ARG A 93 -12.69 18.04 8.94
CA ARG A 93 -13.60 17.28 9.82
C ARG A 93 -12.89 16.98 11.16
N PRO A 94 -13.60 17.04 12.30
CA PRO A 94 -13.02 16.63 13.57
C PRO A 94 -12.59 15.16 13.53
N ALA A 95 -11.46 14.86 14.18
CA ALA A 95 -10.99 13.49 14.32
C ALA A 95 -12.04 12.64 15.03
N ARG A 96 -12.28 11.43 14.48
CA ARG A 96 -13.20 10.45 15.07
C ARG A 96 -12.39 9.39 15.79
N SER A 97 -12.88 8.95 16.94
CA SER A 97 -12.33 7.77 17.60
C SER A 97 -12.68 6.52 16.80
N LEU A 98 -11.66 5.76 16.43
CA LEU A 98 -11.81 4.48 15.72
C LEU A 98 -11.34 3.37 16.67
N PRO A 99 -12.25 2.52 17.19
CA PRO A 99 -11.88 1.50 18.19
C PRO A 99 -10.76 0.55 17.73
N GLY A 100 -10.73 0.22 16.43
CA GLY A 100 -9.66 -0.58 15.84
C GLY A 100 -8.31 0.12 15.84
N LEU A 101 -8.29 1.44 15.62
CA LEU A 101 -7.06 2.25 15.69
C LEU A 101 -6.56 2.37 17.13
N THR A 102 -7.46 2.58 18.09
CA THR A 102 -7.11 2.58 19.52
C THR A 102 -6.42 1.28 19.90
N ARG A 103 -7.05 0.13 19.60
CA ARG A 103 -6.46 -1.20 19.85
C ARG A 103 -5.12 -1.40 19.14
N LEU A 104 -4.96 -0.89 17.92
CA LEU A 104 -3.70 -1.00 17.18
C LEU A 104 -2.57 -0.22 17.87
N LEU A 105 -2.86 0.99 18.34
CA LEU A 105 -1.88 1.87 19.00
C LEU A 105 -1.52 1.40 20.41
N GLU A 106 -2.41 0.69 21.10
CA GLU A 106 -2.15 0.04 22.39
C GLU A 106 -1.22 -1.18 22.28
N ARG A 107 -1.06 -1.76 21.09
CA ARG A 107 -0.22 -2.94 20.89
C ARG A 107 1.26 -2.55 20.95
N PRO A 108 2.13 -3.36 21.60
CA PRO A 108 3.57 -3.11 21.58
C PRO A 108 4.09 -2.91 20.16
N SER A 109 4.82 -1.81 19.96
CA SER A 109 5.39 -1.51 18.65
C SER A 109 6.43 -2.58 18.28
N PRO A 110 6.40 -3.13 17.06
CA PRO A 110 7.44 -4.06 16.60
C PRO A 110 8.80 -3.38 16.41
N PHE A 111 8.83 -2.04 16.46
CA PHE A 111 10.05 -1.23 16.35
C PHE A 111 10.50 -0.64 17.69
N ALA A 112 9.76 -0.89 18.79
CA ALA A 112 10.21 -0.48 20.11
C ALA A 112 11.41 -1.32 20.54
N LYS A 113 12.44 -0.67 21.07
CA LYS A 113 13.58 -1.34 21.69
C LYS A 113 13.08 -2.08 22.95
N PRO A 114 13.48 -3.35 23.20
CA PRO A 114 13.12 -4.04 24.43
C PRO A 114 13.57 -3.25 25.65
N ALA A 115 12.71 -3.17 26.67
CA ALA A 115 12.94 -2.41 27.89
C ALA A 115 14.23 -2.78 28.66
N ALA A 116 14.81 -3.95 28.38
CA ALA A 116 16.06 -4.42 29.00
C ALA A 116 17.32 -3.62 28.61
N ASP A 117 17.23 -2.72 27.63
CA ASP A 117 18.35 -1.93 27.11
C ASP A 117 18.12 -0.41 27.30
N GLN A 118 17.38 -0.06 28.36
CA GLN A 118 17.23 1.31 28.87
C GLN A 118 18.17 1.48 30.08
N PRO A 119 19.09 2.46 30.07
CA PRO A 119 19.92 2.73 31.24
C PRO A 119 19.03 3.19 32.40
N GLN A 120 19.16 2.55 33.56
CA GLN A 120 18.50 2.96 34.78
C GLN A 120 19.17 4.27 35.29
N PRO A 121 18.40 5.25 35.82
CA PRO A 121 18.93 6.55 36.22
C PRO A 121 20.00 6.47 37.33
#